data_AF-A0A8T6SIS3-F1
#
_entry.id   AF-A0A8T6SIS3-F1
#
_cell.length_a   1.000
_cell.length_b   1.000
_cell.length_c   1.000
_cell.angle_alpha   90.00
_cell.angle_beta   90.00
_cell.angle_gamma   90.00
#
_symmetry.space_group_name_H-M   'P 1'
#
loop_
_entity.id
_entity.type
_entity.pdbx_description
1 polymer ?
#
loop_
_entity_poly.entity_id
_entity_poly.type
_entity_poly.pdbx_seq_one_letter_code
_entity_poly.pdbx_strand_id
1 'polypeptide(L)' 'MGKLDKPVLELLENSPEPLTLAEIAEKLDKPTKTVYKTLKRLFEKGQIDSRGRRYSIATE' A
#
# COMPACT_ATOMS: atom_id res chain seq x y z
N MET A 1 -13.28 -6.51 0.53
CA MET A 1 -11.81 -6.33 0.41
C MET A 1 -11.35 -7.03 -0.86
N GLY A 2 -10.53 -6.40 -1.69
CA GLY A 2 -9.83 -7.06 -2.79
C GLY A 2 -8.78 -8.03 -2.25
N LYS A 3 -8.40 -9.04 -3.05
CA LYS A 3 -7.39 -10.05 -2.66
C LYS A 3 -6.04 -9.46 -2.25
N LEU A 4 -5.74 -8.24 -2.70
CA LEU A 4 -4.49 -7.54 -2.40
C LEU A 4 -4.60 -6.53 -1.26
N ASP A 5 -5.80 -6.26 -0.74
CA ASP A 5 -5.98 -5.26 0.31
C ASP A 5 -5.23 -5.69 1.59
N LYS A 6 -5.41 -6.94 2.02
CA LYS A 6 -4.72 -7.52 3.19
C LYS A 6 -3.19 -7.54 3.05
N PRO A 7 -2.59 -8.17 2.01
CA PRO A 7 -1.14 -8.24 1.92
C PRO A 7 -0.48 -6.88 1.74
N VAL A 8 -1.15 -5.89 1.12
CA VAL A 8 -0.63 -4.51 1.06
C VAL A 8 -0.62 -3.86 2.45
N LEU A 9 -1.68 -4.02 3.24
CA LEU A 9 -1.74 -3.50 4.60
C LEU A 9 -0.70 -4.18 5.49
N GLU A 10 -0.62 -5.51 5.47
CA GLU A 10 0.38 -6.27 6.23
C GLU A 10 1.80 -5.84 5.85
N LEU A 11 2.08 -5.61 4.56
CA LEU A 11 3.38 -5.13 4.12
C LEU A 11 3.72 -3.74 4.67
N LEU A 12 2.75 -2.82 4.66
CA LEU A 12 2.93 -1.46 5.17
C LEU A 12 3.03 -1.43 6.69
N GLU A 13 2.32 -2.30 7.40
CA GLU A 13 2.35 -2.43 8.85
C GLU A 13 3.67 -3.01 9.35
N ASN A 14 4.22 -3.99 8.64
CA ASN A 14 5.53 -4.57 8.93
C ASN A 14 6.70 -3.73 8.41
N SER A 15 6.42 -2.64 7.67
CA SER A 15 7.45 -1.74 7.16
C SER A 15 7.64 -0.55 8.10
N PRO A 16 8.83 -0.37 8.69
CA PRO A 16 9.11 0.78 9.57
C PRO A 16 9.13 2.10 8.79
N GLU A 17 9.36 2.05 7.47
CA GLU A 17 9.42 3.22 6.61
C GLU A 17 8.31 3.21 5.54
N PRO A 18 7.82 4.39 5.11
CA PRO A 18 6.86 4.52 4.02
C PRO A 18 7.43 3.97 2.70
N LEU A 19 6.69 3.04 2.07
CA LEU A 19 7.13 2.38 0.84
C LEU A 19 6.57 3.07 -0.40
N THR A 20 7.32 3.04 -1.49
CA THR A 20 6.85 3.50 -2.80
C THR A 20 5.99 2.45 -3.50
N LEU A 21 5.22 2.87 -4.50
CA LEU A 21 4.44 1.95 -5.34
C LEU A 21 5.31 0.83 -5.95
N ALA A 22 6.52 1.17 -6.37
CA ALA A 22 7.45 0.22 -6.99
C ALA A 22 7.92 -0.82 -5.97
N GLU A 23 8.34 -0.40 -4.78
CA GLU A 23 8.79 -1.32 -3.73
C GLU A 23 7.66 -2.26 -3.27
N ILE A 24 6.44 -1.75 -3.14
CA ILE A 24 5.28 -2.59 -2.78
C ILE A 24 4.98 -3.60 -3.89
N ALA A 25 5.10 -3.20 -5.15
CA ALA A 25 4.91 -4.08 -6.31
C ALA A 25 5.98 -5.18 -6.39
N GLU A 26 7.24 -4.85 -6.14
CA GLU A 26 8.33 -5.82 -6.07
C GLU A 26 8.18 -6.77 -4.89
N LYS A 27 7.90 -6.27 -3.68
CA LYS A 27 7.74 -7.12 -2.49
C LYS A 27 6.55 -8.06 -2.57
N LEU A 28 5.49 -7.69 -3.28
CA LEU A 28 4.29 -8.53 -3.46
C LEU A 28 4.34 -9.41 -4.71
N ASP A 29 5.38 -9.26 -5.55
CA ASP A 29 5.47 -9.85 -6.89
C ASP A 29 4.17 -9.59 -7.69
N LYS A 30 3.80 -8.32 -7.81
CA LYS A 30 2.57 -7.87 -8.47
C LYS A 30 2.82 -6.70 -9.43
N PRO A 31 2.01 -6.58 -10.50
CA PRO A 31 2.07 -5.42 -11.36
C PRO A 31 1.77 -4.13 -10.60
N THR A 32 2.59 -3.10 -10.81
CA THR A 32 2.39 -1.74 -10.25
C THR A 32 0.99 -1.19 -10.52
N LYS A 33 0.41 -1.44 -11.69
CA LYS A 33 -0.98 -1.03 -12.01
C LYS A 33 -2.01 -1.64 -11.06
N THR A 34 -1.82 -2.89 -10.66
CA THR A 34 -2.72 -3.58 -9.73
C THR A 34 -2.52 -3.05 -8.31
N VAL A 35 -1.27 -2.90 -7.88
CA VAL A 35 -0.94 -2.34 -6.57
C VAL A 35 -1.47 -0.91 -6.44
N TYR A 36 -1.32 -0.08 -7.49
CA TYR A 36 -1.83 1.28 -7.50
C TYR A 36 -3.35 1.34 -7.30
N LYS A 37 -4.12 0.47 -7.97
CA LYS A 37 -5.57 0.38 -7.78
C LYS A 37 -5.93 0.01 -6.34
N THR A 38 -5.17 -0.91 -5.74
CA THR A 38 -5.36 -1.31 -4.34
C THR A 38 -5.01 -0.17 -3.38
N LEU A 39 -3.85 0.45 -3.52
CA LEU A 39 -3.42 1.59 -2.70
C LEU A 39 -4.41 2.74 -2.78
N LYS A 40 -4.86 3.11 -4.00
CA LYS A 40 -5.88 4.14 -4.17
C LYS A 40 -7.15 3.81 -3.37
N ARG A 41 -7.63 2.58 -3.44
CA ARG A 41 -8.82 2.14 -2.70
C ARG A 41 -8.62 2.15 -1.18
N LEU A 42 -7.45 1.73 -0.71
CA LEU A 42 -7.11 1.73 0.72
C LEU A 42 -6.99 3.17 1.26
N PHE A 43 -6.44 4.07 0.45
CA PHE A 43 -6.34 5.49 0.74
C PHE A 43 -7.72 6.15 0.81
N GLU A 44 -8.59 5.86 -0.17
CA GLU A 44 -10.01 6.32 -0.17
C GLU A 44 -10.80 5.83 1.05
N LYS A 45 -10.37 4.73 1.69
CA LYS A 45 -10.96 4.19 2.92
C LYS A 45 -10.31 4.72 4.20
N GLY A 46 -9.26 5.54 4.09
CA GLY A 46 -8.50 6.02 5.25
C GLY A 46 -7.67 4.95 5.96
N GLN A 47 -7.35 3.82 5.29
CA GLN A 47 -6.53 2.76 5.89
C GLN A 47 -5.02 3.01 5.71
N ILE A 48 -4.65 3.77 4.69
CA ILE A 48 -3.25 4.14 4.40
C ILE A 48 -3.17 5.64 4.15
N ASP A 49 -2.03 6.22 4.44
CA ASP A 49 -1.69 7.60 4.11
C ASP A 49 -0.73 7.64 2.91
N SER A 50 -0.73 8.75 2.17
CA SER A 50 0.15 8.96 1.02
C SER A 50 0.88 10.29 1.14
N ARG A 51 2.20 10.25 1.36
CA ARG A 51 3.07 11.43 1.46
C ARG A 51 4.21 11.33 0.47
N GLY A 52 4.28 12.25 -0.48
CA GLY A 52 5.39 12.30 -1.44
C GLY A 52 5.53 11.04 -2.31
N ARG A 53 4.42 10.40 -2.70
CA ARG A 53 4.38 9.11 -3.43
C ARG A 53 4.88 7.91 -2.62
N ARG A 54 5.02 8.07 -1.31
CA ARG A 54 5.24 6.97 -0.38
C ARG A 54 3.95 6.70 0.41
N TYR A 55 3.72 5.44 0.69
CA TYR A 55 2.52 4.94 1.34
C TYR A 55 2.90 4.37 2.70
N SER A 56 2.08 4.63 3.70
CA SER A 56 2.24 4.13 5.07
C SER A 56 0.87 3.80 5.65
N ILE A 57 0.80 3.01 6.72
CA ILE A 57 -0.46 2.82 7.44
C ILE A 57 -0.95 4.18 7.96
N ALA A 58 -2.25 4.42 7.81
CA ALA A 58 -2.89 5.57 8.44
C ALA A 58 -2.83 5.35 9.95
N THR A 59 -1.99 6.13 10.62
CA THR A 59 -1.97 6.20 12.08
C THR A 59 -3.10 7.15 12.48
N GLU A 60 -4.04 6.64 13.26
CA GLU A 60 -5.16 7.41 13.84
C GLU A 60 -4.68 8.62 14.63
#